data_AF-A0A2H0ABS9-F1
#
_entry.id   AF-A0A2H0ABS9-F1
#
_cell.length_a   1.000
_cell.length_b   1.000
_cell.length_c   1.000
_cell.angle_alpha   90.00
_cell.angle_beta   90.00
_cell.angle_gamma   90.00
#
_symmetry.space_group_name_H-M   'P 1'
#
loop_
_entity.id
_entity.type
_entity.pdbx_description
1 polymer ?
#
loop_
_entity_poly.entity_id
_entity_poly.type
_entity_poly.pdbx_seq_one_letter_code
_entity_poly.pdbx_strand_id
1 'polypeptide(L)'
;MARIKQVLEIPVIGNGDIENPEDAVRMMESTGCDAVMIGRAALSNPWIFSQIHALMKHLDIPQVTLARRFDTMKQYAAASVDQFGESIACRMMRSRLTWVCERAAGKQPVPGVHHAHQYPQ
;
A
#
# COMPACT_ATOMS: atom_id res chain seq x y z
N MET A 1 -1.11 -19.31 7.96
CA MET A 1 -1.25 -19.33 6.48
C MET A 1 -0.41 -20.41 5.80
N ALA A 2 0.91 -20.52 6.03
CA ALA A 2 1.77 -21.50 5.34
C ALA A 2 1.24 -22.95 5.36
N ARG A 3 0.67 -23.42 6.48
CA ARG A 3 0.07 -24.76 6.58
C ARG A 3 -1.20 -24.98 5.75
N ILE A 4 -1.93 -23.91 5.44
CA ILE A 4 -3.20 -23.99 4.67
C ILE A 4 -2.89 -24.15 3.18
N LYS A 5 -1.87 -23.46 2.67
CA LYS A 5 -1.47 -23.58 1.26
C LYS A 5 -0.99 -24.98 0.89
N GLN A 6 -0.30 -25.66 1.81
CA GLN A 6 0.23 -27.00 1.58
C GLN A 6 -0.86 -28.07 1.39
N VAL A 7 -2.12 -27.75 1.71
CA VAL A 7 -3.23 -28.71 1.74
C VAL A 7 -4.31 -28.38 0.71
N LEU A 8 -4.31 -27.17 0.13
CA LEU A 8 -5.37 -26.69 -0.74
C LEU A 8 -4.85 -26.37 -2.14
N GLU A 9 -5.58 -26.81 -3.16
CA GLU A 9 -5.29 -26.52 -4.58
C GLU A 9 -5.87 -25.16 -5.04
N ILE A 10 -6.68 -24.51 -4.21
CA ILE A 10 -7.28 -23.21 -4.51
C ILE A 10 -6.31 -22.06 -4.22
N PRO A 11 -6.32 -20.96 -5.02
CA PRO A 11 -5.47 -19.80 -4.76
C PRO A 11 -5.69 -19.20 -3.37
N VAL A 12 -4.60 -18.96 -2.64
CA VAL A 12 -4.63 -18.38 -1.29
C VAL A 12 -4.16 -16.93 -1.32
N ILE A 13 -4.97 -16.04 -0.79
CA ILE A 13 -4.65 -14.62 -0.65
C ILE A 13 -4.22 -14.33 0.80
N GLY A 14 -2.98 -13.89 0.98
CA GLY A 14 -2.47 -13.39 2.26
C GLY A 14 -3.05 -12.03 2.60
N ASN A 15 -3.43 -11.81 3.86
CA ASN A 15 -3.91 -10.53 4.36
C ASN A 15 -3.34 -10.28 5.77
N GLY A 16 -2.88 -9.05 6.02
CA GLY A 16 -2.45 -8.59 7.34
C GLY A 16 -1.18 -7.73 7.29
N ASP A 17 -1.21 -6.59 8.00
CA ASP A 17 -0.04 -5.77 8.33
C ASP A 17 0.97 -5.43 7.20
N ILE A 18 0.47 -5.24 5.98
CA ILE A 18 1.25 -4.69 4.86
C ILE A 18 1.21 -3.17 4.95
N GLU A 19 2.32 -2.53 5.35
CA GLU A 19 2.44 -1.07 5.44
C GLU A 19 3.29 -0.46 4.32
N ASN A 20 4.21 -1.24 3.76
CA ASN A 20 5.14 -0.87 2.70
C ASN A 20 5.30 -2.00 1.66
N PRO A 21 5.95 -1.74 0.50
CA PRO A 21 6.16 -2.76 -0.52
C PRO A 21 6.92 -4.00 -0.06
N GLU A 22 7.90 -3.84 0.83
CA GLU A 22 8.73 -4.90 1.36
C GLU A 22 7.92 -5.89 2.21
N ASP A 23 6.91 -5.41 2.96
CA ASP A 23 6.02 -6.26 3.74
C ASP A 23 5.19 -7.20 2.86
N ALA A 24 4.76 -6.74 1.68
CA ALA A 24 4.04 -7.55 0.72
C ALA A 24 4.92 -8.69 0.17
N VAL A 25 6.15 -8.35 -0.23
CA VAL A 25 7.15 -9.35 -0.71
C VAL A 25 7.44 -10.37 0.40
N ARG A 26 7.72 -9.90 1.62
CA ARG A 26 7.96 -10.74 2.79
C ARG A 26 6.78 -11.66 3.10
N MET A 27 5.54 -11.17 2.98
CA MET A 27 4.35 -11.99 3.18
C MET A 27 4.26 -13.11 2.15
N MET A 28 4.50 -12.80 0.86
CA MET A 28 4.51 -13.81 -0.19
C MET A 28 5.59 -14.87 0.05
N GLU A 29 6.82 -14.45 0.35
CA GLU A 29 7.95 -15.35 0.60
C GLU A 29 7.74 -16.24 1.84
N SER A 30 7.30 -15.66 2.96
CA SER A 30 7.19 -16.37 4.23
C SER A 30 5.97 -17.31 4.31
N THR A 31 4.90 -16.99 3.59
CA THR A 31 3.65 -17.77 3.64
C THR A 31 3.44 -18.65 2.42
N GLY A 32 4.12 -18.33 1.31
CA GLY A 32 3.88 -18.92 0.00
C GLY A 32 2.54 -18.52 -0.62
N CYS A 33 1.79 -17.55 -0.10
CA CYS A 33 0.49 -17.16 -0.70
C CYS A 33 0.63 -16.74 -2.18
N ASP A 34 -0.43 -16.95 -2.96
CA ASP A 34 -0.43 -16.69 -4.41
C ASP A 34 -0.69 -15.22 -4.74
N ALA A 35 -1.30 -14.49 -3.80
CA ALA A 35 -1.48 -13.05 -3.86
C ALA A 35 -1.56 -12.45 -2.45
N VAL A 36 -1.46 -11.12 -2.37
CA VAL A 36 -1.66 -10.37 -1.13
C VAL A 36 -2.78 -9.35 -1.27
N MET A 37 -3.56 -9.19 -0.20
CA MET A 37 -4.61 -8.20 -0.08
C MET A 37 -4.15 -7.06 0.82
N ILE A 38 -4.33 -5.84 0.33
CA ILE A 38 -3.90 -4.62 1.01
C ILE A 38 -5.12 -3.76 1.32
N GLY A 39 -5.34 -3.48 2.60
CA GLY A 39 -6.44 -2.64 3.08
C GLY A 39 -5.95 -1.24 3.50
N ARG A 40 -5.67 -1.09 4.80
CA ARG A 40 -5.36 0.19 5.46
C ARG A 40 -4.27 1.01 4.74
N ALA A 41 -3.18 0.39 4.32
CA ALA A 41 -2.09 1.10 3.64
C ALA A 41 -2.50 1.69 2.28
N ALA A 42 -3.39 1.02 1.53
CA ALA A 42 -3.85 1.51 0.24
C ALA A 42 -4.70 2.79 0.35
N LEU A 43 -5.38 3.01 1.48
CA LEU A 43 -6.18 4.22 1.71
C LEU A 43 -5.32 5.49 1.81
N SER A 44 -4.12 5.36 2.36
CA SER A 44 -3.19 6.48 2.58
C SER A 44 -2.08 6.56 1.54
N ASN A 45 -1.83 5.46 0.85
CA ASN A 45 -0.87 5.33 -0.24
C ASN A 45 -1.47 4.46 -1.36
N PRO A 46 -2.37 5.02 -2.21
CA PRO A 46 -2.95 4.26 -3.32
C PRO A 46 -1.89 3.76 -4.32
N TRP A 47 -0.69 4.35 -4.34
CA TRP A 47 0.43 3.91 -5.18
C TRP A 47 1.13 2.65 -4.69
N ILE A 48 0.81 2.14 -3.49
CA ILE A 48 1.46 0.96 -2.91
C ILE A 48 1.45 -0.24 -3.87
N PHE A 49 0.39 -0.41 -4.66
CA PHE A 49 0.32 -1.48 -5.67
C PHE A 49 1.39 -1.34 -6.75
N SER A 50 1.57 -0.13 -7.29
CA SER A 50 2.60 0.15 -8.29
C SER A 50 4.02 0.04 -7.72
N GLN A 51 4.18 0.39 -6.44
CA GLN A 51 5.45 0.29 -5.73
C GLN A 51 5.82 -1.17 -5.44
N ILE A 52 4.86 -2.00 -5.04
CA ILE A 52 5.04 -3.46 -4.91
C ILE A 52 5.39 -4.06 -6.26
N HIS A 53 4.67 -3.70 -7.32
CA HIS A 53 4.95 -4.20 -8.66
C HIS A 53 6.37 -3.85 -9.12
N ALA A 54 6.79 -2.59 -8.93
CA ALA A 54 8.15 -2.16 -9.25
C ALA A 54 9.19 -2.94 -8.44
N LEU A 55 9.00 -3.10 -7.13
CA LEU A 55 9.90 -3.85 -6.26
C LEU A 55 10.02 -5.32 -6.70
N MET A 56 8.90 -6.00 -6.97
CA MET A 56 8.90 -7.39 -7.46
C MET A 56 9.56 -7.56 -8.83
N LYS A 57 9.61 -6.51 -9.64
CA LYS A 57 10.24 -6.52 -10.97
C LYS A 57 11.66 -5.99 -10.96
N HIS A 58 12.21 -5.67 -9.79
CA HIS A 58 13.51 -5.02 -9.64
C HIS A 58 13.63 -3.72 -10.47
N LEU A 59 12.54 -2.96 -10.54
CA LEU A 59 12.46 -1.66 -11.19
C LEU A 59 12.55 -0.54 -10.14
N ASP A 60 12.81 0.68 -10.62
CA ASP A 60 12.78 1.87 -9.77
C ASP A 60 11.39 2.07 -9.15
N ILE A 61 11.36 2.19 -7.82
CA ILE A 61 10.11 2.39 -7.08
C ILE A 61 9.62 3.83 -7.31
N PRO A 62 8.39 4.02 -7.82
CA PRO A 62 7.88 5.35 -8.10
C PRO A 62 7.73 6.17 -6.82
N GLN A 63 8.41 7.32 -6.80
CA GLN A 63 8.30 8.30 -5.73
C GLN A 63 7.06 9.16 -5.95
N VAL A 64 6.28 9.36 -4.89
CA VAL A 64 5.04 10.14 -4.95
C VAL A 64 5.24 11.47 -4.25
N THR A 65 5.30 12.53 -5.06
CA THR A 65 5.44 13.91 -4.56
C THR A 65 4.21 14.35 -3.78
N LEU A 66 4.40 15.30 -2.87
CA LEU A 66 3.29 15.90 -2.12
C LEU A 66 2.23 16.52 -3.05
N ALA A 67 2.67 17.19 -4.13
CA ALA A 67 1.78 17.76 -5.13
C ALA A 67 0.89 16.68 -5.79
N ARG A 68 1.46 15.52 -6.13
CA ARG A 68 0.70 14.40 -6.70
C ARG A 68 -0.30 13.80 -5.72
N ARG A 69 0.03 13.79 -4.42
CA ARG A 69 -0.90 13.38 -3.35
C ARG A 69 -2.12 14.29 -3.29
N PHE A 70 -1.90 15.60 -3.26
CA PHE A 70 -2.99 16.58 -3.27
C PHE A 70 -3.84 16.51 -4.52
N ASP A 71 -3.22 16.38 -5.69
CA ASP A 71 -3.92 16.23 -6.96
C ASP A 71 -4.87 15.02 -6.97
N THR A 72 -4.36 13.88 -6.51
CA THR A 72 -5.15 12.64 -6.42
C THR A 72 -6.30 12.77 -5.41
N MET A 73 -6.09 13.45 -4.30
CA MET A 73 -7.16 13.70 -3.32
C MET A 73 -8.25 14.63 -3.84
N LYS A 74 -7.90 15.64 -4.66
CA LYS A 74 -8.88 16.49 -5.33
C LYS A 74 -9.73 15.69 -6.32
N GLN A 75 -9.08 14.84 -7.13
CA GLN A 75 -9.78 13.96 -8.07
C GLN A 75 -10.69 12.98 -7.33
N TYR A 76 -10.21 12.39 -6.24
CA TYR A 76 -11.00 11.49 -5.41
C TYR A 76 -12.21 12.18 -4.77
N ALA A 77 -12.05 13.42 -4.30
CA ALA A 77 -13.15 14.22 -3.77
C ALA A 77 -14.19 14.52 -4.85
N ALA A 78 -13.76 14.99 -6.02
CA ALA A 78 -14.66 15.29 -7.14
C ALA A 78 -15.45 14.06 -7.59
N ALA A 79 -14.77 12.91 -7.77
CA ALA A 79 -15.42 11.65 -8.11
C ALA A 79 -16.39 11.17 -7.01
N SER A 80 -16.08 11.42 -5.74
CA SER A 80 -16.98 11.08 -4.64
C SER A 80 -18.25 11.95 -4.66
N VAL A 81 -18.13 13.24 -4.98
CA VAL A 81 -19.30 14.14 -5.12
C VAL A 81 -20.18 13.69 -6.29
N ASP A 82 -19.56 13.35 -7.42
CA ASP A 82 -20.26 12.87 -8.61
C ASP A 82 -21.05 11.57 -8.31
N GLN A 83 -20.43 10.62 -7.62
CA GLN A 83 -21.02 9.32 -7.36
C GLN A 83 -22.03 9.30 -6.19
N PHE A 84 -21.78 10.05 -5.12
CA PHE A 84 -22.53 9.94 -3.86
C PHE A 84 -23.25 11.23 -3.44
N GLY A 85 -23.08 12.32 -4.17
CA GLY A 85 -23.57 13.64 -3.80
C GLY A 85 -22.70 14.31 -2.72
N GLU A 86 -22.75 15.63 -2.69
CA GLU A 86 -21.84 16.48 -1.90
C GLU A 86 -21.83 16.13 -0.40
N SER A 87 -23.01 15.97 0.22
CA SER A 87 -23.10 15.72 1.66
C SER A 87 -22.42 14.40 2.06
N ILE A 88 -22.67 13.33 1.31
CA ILE A 88 -22.08 12.01 1.59
C ILE A 88 -20.58 12.02 1.29
N ALA A 89 -20.19 12.60 0.15
CA ALA A 89 -18.80 12.76 -0.23
C ALA A 89 -18.00 13.50 0.85
N CYS A 90 -18.47 14.65 1.32
CA CYS A 90 -17.83 15.41 2.39
C CYS A 90 -17.65 14.58 3.67
N ARG A 91 -18.65 13.76 4.05
CA ARG A 91 -18.54 12.86 5.21
C ARG A 91 -17.49 11.77 5.02
N MET A 92 -17.42 11.16 3.83
CA MET A 92 -16.40 10.16 3.47
C MET A 92 -15.00 10.77 3.44
N MET A 93 -14.86 11.99 2.94
CA MET A 93 -13.57 12.66 2.85
C MET A 93 -12.99 13.00 4.22
N ARG A 94 -13.82 13.32 5.22
CA ARG A 94 -13.32 13.62 6.58
C ARG A 94 -12.48 12.52 7.18
N SER A 95 -12.91 11.26 7.06
CA SER A 95 -12.11 10.14 7.58
C SER A 95 -10.85 9.94 6.73
N ARG A 96 -10.93 10.09 5.41
CA ARG A 96 -9.83 9.84 4.45
C ARG A 96 -8.71 10.88 4.50
N LEU A 97 -9.03 12.14 4.75
CA LEU A 97 -8.06 13.23 4.83
C LEU A 97 -7.06 13.02 5.98
N THR A 98 -7.53 12.52 7.13
CA THR A 98 -6.67 12.20 8.29
C THR A 98 -5.55 11.24 7.89
N TRP A 99 -5.87 10.15 7.19
CA TRP A 99 -4.90 9.14 6.77
C TRP A 99 -3.85 9.65 5.78
N VAL A 100 -4.21 10.60 4.92
CA VAL A 100 -3.27 11.21 3.96
C VAL A 100 -2.34 12.19 4.67
N CYS A 101 -2.87 13.00 5.59
CA CYS A 101 -2.08 13.96 6.36
C CYS A 101 -1.10 13.27 7.32
N GLU A 102 -1.52 12.22 8.03
CA GLU A 102 -0.66 11.47 8.96
C GLU A 102 0.57 10.86 8.26
N ARG A 103 0.42 10.37 7.03
CA ARG A 103 1.57 9.85 6.25
C ARG A 103 2.35 10.93 5.50
N ALA A 104 1.73 12.07 5.17
CA ALA A 104 2.43 13.22 4.59
C ALA A 104 3.34 13.93 5.60
N ALA A 105 3.02 13.85 6.90
CA ALA A 105 3.85 14.36 7.99
C ALA A 105 5.17 13.56 8.18
N GLY A 106 5.30 12.41 7.53
CA GLY A 106 6.51 11.59 7.53
C GLY A 106 6.82 10.94 8.88
N LYS A 107 6.87 9.60 8.93
CA LYS A 107 7.85 8.99 9.83
C LYS A 107 9.22 9.32 9.22
N GLN A 108 9.97 10.18 9.90
CA GLN A 108 11.36 10.49 9.54
C GLN A 108 12.11 9.17 9.30
N PRO A 109 12.90 9.01 8.22
CA PRO A 109 13.77 7.84 8.11
C PRO A 109 14.66 7.83 9.36
N VAL A 110 14.64 6.72 10.09
CA VAL A 110 15.55 6.52 11.23
C VAL A 110 16.99 6.61 10.69
N PRO A 111 17.80 7.57 11.14
CA PRO A 111 19.21 7.63 10.75
C PRO A 111 19.90 6.36 11.24
N GLY A 112 20.42 5.53 10.33
CA GLY A 112 21.28 4.40 10.68
C GLY A 112 20.96 3.03 10.06
N VAL A 113 19.94 2.89 9.19
CA VAL A 113 19.77 1.63 8.46
C VAL A 113 20.63 1.65 7.20
N HIS A 114 21.90 1.32 7.39
CA HIS A 114 22.84 1.06 6.30
C HIS A 114 22.31 -0.07 5.41
N HIS A 115 22.36 0.13 4.10
CA HIS A 115 22.28 -0.94 3.12
C HIS A 115 23.36 -1.98 3.41
N ALA A 116 22.95 -3.15 3.89
CA ALA A 116 23.66 -4.41 3.74
C ALA A 116 22.69 -5.52 4.16
N HIS A 117 22.23 -6.33 3.21
CA HIS A 117 22.47 -7.77 3.29
C HIS A 117 22.05 -8.44 1.98
N GLN A 118 23.06 -9.10 1.43
CA GLN A 118 23.07 -9.98 0.26
C GLN A 118 21.94 -11.01 0.32
N TYR A 119 21.23 -11.20 -0.79
CA TYR A 119 20.44 -12.40 -1.04
C TYR A 119 21.31 -13.36 -1.88
N PRO A 120 21.54 -14.61 -1.44
CA PRO A 120 22.26 -15.60 -2.23
C PRO A 120 21.40 -16.11 -3.40
N GLN A 121 22.10 -16.63 -4.42
CA GLN A 121 21.60 -17.17 -5.69
C GLN A 121 20.61 -18.31 -5.51
#